data_AF-A0A1S9PLC5-F1
#
_entry.id   AF-A0A1S9PLC5-F1
#
_cell.length_a   1.000
_cell.length_b   1.000
_cell.length_c   1.000
_cell.angle_alpha   90.00
_cell.angle_beta   90.00
_cell.angle_gamma   90.00
#
_symmetry.space_group_name_H-M   'P 1'
#
loop_
_entity.id
_entity.type
_entity.pdbx_description
1 polymer ?
#
loop_
_entity_poly.entity_id
_entity_poly.type
_entity_poly.pdbx_seq_one_letter_code
_entity_poly.pdbx_strand_id
1 'polypeptide(L)'
;MFTPDLIFTAVLLIVLFLVYNLRKLTMSGTIVAGMVAVCIFKGSGFLGILMLAVFFVLATVATSVGKSFKGKTHQERRNAAQVVANGGMAALIGLVMWINHAPGYPLIFFLAASLSSATADTLSSELGTVYGRRFFNIITFRRDERGRDGVISLEGTLAGLFGSAIIGVIYLLLIGGSGGFWLIIIAGTAGNLFDSVLGATLERKGIIQNNTVNFLNTAFAVLIAWLFTI
;
A
#
# COMPACT_ATOMS: atom_id res chain seq x y z
N MET A 1 2.24 34.80 -5.06
CA MET A 1 2.88 33.46 -4.92
C MET A 1 1.86 32.57 -4.23
N PHE A 2 1.42 31.48 -4.84
CA PHE A 2 0.43 30.59 -4.20
C PHE A 2 1.06 29.81 -3.04
N THR A 3 0.33 29.62 -1.95
CA THR A 3 0.80 28.80 -0.82
C THR A 3 0.82 27.32 -1.21
N PRO A 4 1.74 26.50 -0.64
CA PRO A 4 1.78 25.06 -0.89
C PRO A 4 0.43 24.36 -0.66
N ASP A 5 -0.34 24.78 0.36
CA ASP A 5 -1.68 24.27 0.65
C ASP A 5 -2.68 24.52 -0.47
N LEU A 6 -2.65 25.70 -1.09
CA LEU A 6 -3.55 26.04 -2.18
C LEU A 6 -3.23 25.23 -3.44
N ILE A 7 -1.94 25.07 -3.75
CA ILE A 7 -1.48 24.23 -4.86
C ILE A 7 -1.92 22.78 -4.63
N PHE A 8 -1.66 22.23 -3.45
CA PHE A 8 -2.05 20.88 -3.10
C PHE A 8 -3.57 20.69 -3.19
N THR A 9 -4.35 21.60 -2.62
CA THR A 9 -5.82 21.49 -2.62
C THR A 9 -6.37 21.51 -4.05
N ALA A 10 -5.89 22.42 -4.91
CA ALA A 10 -6.30 22.48 -6.30
C ALA A 10 -5.97 21.19 -7.06
N VAL A 11 -4.73 20.69 -6.92
CA VAL A 11 -4.30 19.43 -7.54
C VAL A 11 -5.10 18.24 -7.02
N LEU A 12 -5.33 18.16 -5.70
CA LEU A 12 -6.09 17.09 -5.08
C LEU A 12 -7.52 17.03 -5.63
N LEU A 13 -8.21 18.17 -5.72
CA LEU A 13 -9.57 18.21 -6.26
C LEU A 13 -9.62 17.76 -7.72
N ILE A 14 -8.66 18.17 -8.54
CA ILE A 14 -8.54 17.72 -9.94
C ILE A 14 -8.32 16.21 -9.99
N VAL A 15 -7.38 15.67 -9.21
CA VAL A 15 -7.07 14.24 -9.17
C VAL A 15 -8.28 13.43 -8.70
N LEU A 16 -8.96 13.83 -7.62
CA LEU A 16 -10.14 13.14 -7.11
C LEU A 16 -11.28 13.14 -8.14
N PHE A 17 -11.50 14.26 -8.82
CA PHE A 17 -12.47 14.35 -9.91
C PHE A 17 -12.13 13.40 -11.06
N LEU A 18 -10.88 13.39 -11.53
CA LEU A 18 -10.43 12.50 -12.60
C LEU A 18 -10.55 11.03 -12.20
N VAL A 19 -10.09 10.65 -11.02
CA VAL A 19 -10.10 9.27 -10.52
C VAL A 19 -11.53 8.73 -10.35
N TYR A 20 -12.46 9.58 -9.90
CA TYR A 20 -13.88 9.24 -9.83
C TYR A 20 -14.49 9.02 -11.23
N ASN A 21 -14.24 9.94 -12.16
CA ASN A 21 -14.76 9.85 -13.53
C ASN A 21 -14.17 8.68 -14.33
N LEU A 22 -12.90 8.35 -14.08
CA LEU A 22 -12.24 7.15 -14.61
C LEU A 22 -12.70 5.86 -13.93
N ARG A 23 -13.68 5.93 -13.03
CA ARG A 23 -14.29 4.78 -12.35
C ARG A 23 -13.26 3.92 -11.62
N LYS A 24 -12.25 4.54 -11.01
CA LYS A 24 -11.23 3.86 -10.19
C LYS A 24 -11.57 3.84 -8.70
N LEU A 25 -12.38 4.80 -8.24
CA LEU A 25 -12.93 4.86 -6.89
C LEU A 25 -14.46 4.93 -6.92
N THR A 26 -15.10 4.41 -5.88
CA THR A 26 -16.50 4.74 -5.58
C THR A 26 -16.59 6.16 -5.01
N MET A 27 -17.79 6.76 -4.95
CA MET A 27 -17.95 8.09 -4.35
C MET A 27 -17.43 8.12 -2.90
N SER A 28 -17.78 7.11 -2.10
CA SER A 28 -17.26 6.96 -0.73
C SER A 28 -15.74 6.75 -0.70
N GLY A 29 -15.21 5.97 -1.64
CA GLY A 29 -13.76 5.79 -1.82
C GLY A 29 -13.05 7.10 -2.14
N THR A 30 -13.61 7.94 -3.00
CA THR A 30 -13.05 9.25 -3.38
C THR A 30 -12.99 10.20 -2.18
N ILE A 31 -14.06 10.29 -1.38
CA ILE A 31 -14.08 11.15 -0.19
C ILE A 31 -13.00 10.70 0.80
N VAL A 32 -12.95 9.40 1.10
CA VAL A 32 -11.95 8.84 2.03
C VAL A 32 -10.53 8.98 1.49
N ALA A 33 -10.31 8.81 0.19
CA ALA A 33 -9.01 9.03 -0.44
C ALA A 33 -8.55 10.49 -0.29
N GLY A 34 -9.48 11.45 -0.39
CA GLY A 34 -9.20 12.86 -0.09
C GLY A 34 -8.76 13.07 1.35
N MET A 35 -9.45 12.45 2.32
CA MET A 35 -9.08 12.55 3.74
C MET A 35 -7.69 11.93 4.02
N VAL A 36 -7.41 10.76 3.45
CA VAL A 36 -6.10 10.10 3.52
C VAL A 36 -5.00 11.00 2.96
N ALA A 37 -5.22 11.57 1.76
CA ALA A 37 -4.27 12.47 1.14
C ALA A 37 -4.03 13.74 1.97
N VAL A 38 -5.09 14.36 2.53
CA VAL A 38 -4.94 15.53 3.41
C VAL A 38 -4.10 15.21 4.64
N CYS A 39 -4.34 14.08 5.31
CA CYS A 39 -3.56 13.68 6.49
C CYS A 39 -2.07 13.48 6.14
N ILE A 40 -1.80 12.78 5.03
CA ILE A 40 -0.43 12.55 4.55
C ILE A 40 0.24 13.87 4.17
N PHE A 41 -0.45 14.76 3.44
CA PHE A 41 0.11 16.05 3.03
C PHE A 41 0.41 16.94 4.23
N LYS A 42 -0.51 17.06 5.19
CA LYS A 42 -0.30 17.89 6.37
C LYS A 42 0.86 17.42 7.24
N GLY A 43 1.11 16.10 7.29
CA GLY A 43 2.24 15.53 8.03
C GLY A 43 3.57 15.56 7.28
N SER A 44 3.58 15.18 6.01
CA SER A 44 4.79 14.85 5.24
C SER A 44 4.98 15.67 3.96
N GLY A 45 4.07 16.60 3.68
CA GLY A 45 4.09 17.43 2.49
C GLY A 45 3.99 16.64 1.19
N PHE A 46 4.64 17.17 0.14
CA PHE A 46 4.61 16.56 -1.20
C PHE A 46 5.33 15.21 -1.28
N LEU A 47 6.26 14.91 -0.36
CA LEU A 47 6.98 13.64 -0.36
C LEU A 47 6.03 12.46 -0.10
N GLY A 48 5.23 12.51 0.96
CA GLY A 48 4.27 11.45 1.23
C GLY A 48 3.16 11.38 0.18
N ILE A 49 2.76 12.52 -0.39
CA ILE A 49 1.82 12.54 -1.52
C ILE A 49 2.41 11.86 -2.76
N LEU A 50 3.69 12.06 -3.04
CA LEU A 50 4.35 11.37 -4.15
C LEU A 50 4.34 9.85 -3.94
N MET A 51 4.67 9.37 -2.74
CA MET A 51 4.62 7.94 -2.43
C MET A 51 3.19 7.38 -2.54
N LEU A 52 2.19 8.11 -2.02
CA LEU A 52 0.78 7.73 -2.12
C LEU A 52 0.32 7.68 -3.59
N ALA A 53 0.72 8.66 -4.40
CA ALA A 53 0.38 8.71 -5.82
C ALA A 53 1.03 7.56 -6.59
N VAL A 54 2.30 7.26 -6.34
CA VAL A 54 3.00 6.12 -6.96
C VAL A 54 2.34 4.81 -6.57
N PHE A 55 2.05 4.59 -5.28
CA PHE A 55 1.26 3.45 -4.84
C PHE A 55 -0.05 3.36 -5.63
N PHE A 56 -0.85 4.43 -5.65
CA PHE A 56 -2.16 4.43 -6.30
C PHE A 56 -2.09 4.11 -7.79
N VAL A 57 -1.13 4.68 -8.51
CA VAL A 57 -0.92 4.41 -9.95
C VAL A 57 -0.53 2.95 -10.18
N LEU A 58 0.50 2.46 -9.50
CA LEU A 58 0.97 1.08 -9.64
C LEU A 58 -0.13 0.08 -9.29
N ALA A 59 -0.83 0.33 -8.19
CA ALA A 59 -1.93 -0.48 -7.72
C ALA A 59 -3.10 -0.50 -8.70
N THR A 60 -3.43 0.65 -9.30
CA THR A 60 -4.48 0.76 -10.33
C THR A 60 -4.10 0.01 -11.60
N VAL A 61 -2.84 0.11 -12.05
CA VAL A 61 -2.33 -0.63 -13.21
C VAL A 61 -2.35 -2.13 -12.95
N ALA A 62 -1.82 -2.57 -11.80
CA ALA A 62 -1.77 -3.97 -11.41
C ALA A 62 -3.17 -4.58 -11.32
N THR A 63 -4.13 -3.92 -10.65
CA THR A 63 -5.53 -4.38 -10.59
C THR A 63 -6.18 -4.42 -11.97
N SER A 64 -5.87 -3.47 -12.85
CA SER A 64 -6.39 -3.48 -14.23
C SER A 64 -5.85 -4.67 -15.04
N VAL A 65 -4.58 -5.04 -14.86
CA VAL A 65 -3.98 -6.25 -15.46
C VAL A 65 -4.58 -7.53 -14.85
N GLY A 66 -4.76 -7.56 -13.52
CA GLY A 66 -5.36 -8.67 -12.77
C GLY A 66 -6.77 -9.02 -13.22
N LYS A 67 -7.57 -8.00 -13.56
CA LYS A 67 -8.96 -8.15 -14.05
C LYS A 67 -9.08 -9.09 -15.24
N SER A 68 -8.17 -8.99 -16.21
CA SER A 68 -8.20 -9.83 -17.43
C SER A 68 -8.16 -11.33 -17.10
N PHE A 69 -7.70 -11.70 -15.91
CA PHE A 69 -7.57 -13.08 -15.44
C PHE A 69 -8.56 -13.45 -14.33
N LYS A 70 -8.93 -12.52 -13.43
CA LYS A 70 -9.85 -12.77 -12.31
C LYS A 70 -11.35 -12.71 -12.70
N GLY A 71 -11.66 -12.32 -13.93
CA GLY A 71 -13.04 -12.28 -14.45
C GLY A 71 -13.85 -11.05 -14.02
N LYS A 72 -15.11 -11.00 -14.45
CA LYS A 72 -16.00 -9.82 -14.31
C LYS A 72 -16.41 -9.48 -12.86
N THR A 73 -16.19 -10.38 -11.91
CA THR A 73 -16.54 -10.21 -10.49
C THR A 73 -15.49 -9.44 -9.70
N HIS A 74 -14.27 -9.25 -10.23
CA HIS A 74 -13.24 -8.45 -9.58
C HIS A 74 -13.60 -6.96 -9.65
N GLN A 75 -13.80 -6.32 -8.49
CA GLN A 75 -14.19 -4.91 -8.41
C GLN A 75 -13.05 -4.00 -8.91
N GLU A 76 -13.30 -3.28 -10.01
CA GLU A 76 -12.38 -2.25 -10.53
C GLU A 76 -12.38 -0.96 -9.70
N ARG A 77 -13.46 -0.72 -8.95
CA ARG A 77 -13.62 0.48 -8.12
C ARG A 77 -13.24 0.17 -6.69
N ARG A 78 -12.19 0.83 -6.21
CA ARG A 78 -11.85 0.76 -4.78
C ARG A 78 -12.89 1.51 -3.96
N ASN A 79 -13.43 0.85 -2.94
CA ASN A 79 -14.38 1.45 -2.02
C ASN A 79 -13.66 2.11 -0.82
N ALA A 80 -14.41 2.80 0.03
CA ALA A 80 -13.88 3.44 1.24
C ALA A 80 -13.08 2.48 2.14
N ALA A 81 -13.57 1.26 2.37
CA ALA A 81 -12.90 0.28 3.22
C ALA A 81 -11.54 -0.14 2.66
N GLN A 82 -11.43 -0.34 1.34
CA GLN A 82 -10.15 -0.66 0.68
C GLN A 82 -9.16 0.52 0.72
N VAL A 83 -9.66 1.76 0.64
CA VAL A 83 -8.82 2.95 0.76
C VAL A 83 -8.26 3.06 2.18
N VAL A 84 -9.09 2.87 3.22
CA VAL A 84 -8.62 2.83 4.62
C VAL A 84 -7.67 1.67 4.85
N ALA A 85 -7.96 0.49 4.30
CA ALA A 85 -7.14 -0.70 4.49
C ALA A 85 -5.69 -0.49 4.01
N ASN A 86 -5.51 0.10 2.82
CA ASN A 86 -4.18 0.26 2.24
C ASN A 86 -3.50 1.60 2.58
N GLY A 87 -4.27 2.67 2.83
CA GLY A 87 -3.74 4.02 3.06
C GLY A 87 -3.96 4.56 4.47
N GLY A 88 -4.75 3.88 5.30
CA GLY A 88 -5.15 4.35 6.62
C GLY A 88 -3.98 4.46 7.59
N MET A 89 -3.07 3.47 7.61
CA MET A 89 -1.89 3.53 8.49
C MET A 89 -0.96 4.69 8.11
N ALA A 90 -0.72 4.91 6.81
CA ALA A 90 0.03 6.07 6.32
C ALA A 90 -0.68 7.40 6.66
N ALA A 91 -2.01 7.47 6.57
CA ALA A 91 -2.79 8.62 6.99
C ALA A 91 -2.69 8.89 8.50
N LEU A 92 -2.74 7.85 9.34
CA LEU A 92 -2.55 7.98 10.78
C LEU A 92 -1.17 8.53 11.11
N ILE A 93 -0.12 8.04 10.45
CA ILE A 93 1.24 8.56 10.63
C ILE A 93 1.31 10.04 10.20
N GLY A 94 0.73 10.39 9.04
CA GLY A 94 0.66 11.78 8.59
C GLY A 94 -0.09 12.68 9.57
N LEU A 95 -1.20 12.21 10.14
CA LEU A 95 -1.96 12.93 11.16
C LEU A 95 -1.13 13.12 12.44
N VAL A 96 -0.43 12.09 12.91
CA VAL A 96 0.47 12.18 14.07
C VAL A 96 1.61 13.18 13.82
N MET A 97 2.23 13.16 12.64
CA MET A 97 3.26 14.14 12.26
C MET A 97 2.70 15.57 12.29
N TRP A 98 1.48 15.76 11.78
CA TRP A 98 0.83 17.06 11.74
C TRP A 98 0.52 17.61 13.13
N ILE A 99 -0.10 16.80 14.00
CA ILE A 99 -0.49 17.22 15.36
C ILE A 99 0.74 17.52 16.23
N ASN A 100 1.81 16.73 16.11
CA ASN A 100 3.02 16.92 16.91
C ASN A 100 3.95 18.01 16.38
N HIS A 101 3.63 18.65 15.25
CA HIS A 101 4.51 19.60 14.56
C HIS A 101 5.93 19.03 14.31
N ALA A 102 6.04 17.70 14.18
CA ALA A 102 7.30 16.97 14.13
C ALA A 102 7.37 16.14 12.84
N PRO A 103 7.66 16.75 11.68
CA PRO A 103 7.82 16.02 10.42
C PRO A 103 9.14 15.22 10.33
N GLY A 104 9.89 15.12 11.43
CA GLY A 104 11.23 14.54 11.46
C GLY A 104 11.27 13.01 11.32
N TYR A 105 12.46 12.51 11.01
CA TYR A 105 12.83 11.11 11.20
C TYR A 105 12.55 10.73 12.68
N PRO A 106 11.81 9.64 12.98
CA PRO A 106 11.57 8.45 12.14
C PRO A 106 10.18 8.37 11.46
N LEU A 107 9.28 9.34 11.63
CA LEU A 107 7.87 9.19 11.19
C LEU A 107 7.71 9.08 9.66
N ILE A 108 8.52 9.80 8.88
CA ILE A 108 8.52 9.69 7.41
C ILE A 108 8.94 8.29 6.93
N PHE A 109 9.84 7.65 7.67
CA PHE A 109 10.28 6.29 7.38
C PHE A 109 9.17 5.27 7.67
N PHE A 110 8.38 5.46 8.73
CA PHE A 110 7.20 4.65 9.01
C PHE A 110 6.12 4.82 7.93
N LEU A 111 5.88 6.04 7.47
CA LEU A 111 4.93 6.32 6.39
C LEU A 111 5.36 5.59 5.10
N ALA A 112 6.65 5.65 4.76
CA ALA A 112 7.21 4.94 3.61
C ALA A 112 7.09 3.42 3.77
N ALA A 113 7.37 2.85 4.94
CA ALA A 113 7.22 1.42 5.21
C ALA A 113 5.76 0.94 5.04
N SER A 114 4.80 1.72 5.55
CA SER A 114 3.37 1.45 5.37
C SER A 114 2.96 1.39 3.90
N LEU A 115 3.31 2.43 3.12
CA LEU A 115 3.00 2.48 1.68
C LEU A 115 3.80 1.45 0.87
N SER A 116 5.00 1.10 1.32
CA SER A 116 5.80 0.01 0.74
C SER A 116 5.09 -1.33 0.87
N SER A 117 4.55 -1.64 2.05
CA SER A 117 3.75 -2.86 2.27
C SER A 117 2.51 -2.89 1.39
N ALA A 118 1.72 -1.80 1.38
CA ALA A 118 0.51 -1.71 0.56
C ALA A 118 0.80 -1.88 -0.93
N THR A 119 1.92 -1.31 -1.40
CA THR A 119 2.38 -1.44 -2.80
C THR A 119 2.82 -2.87 -3.08
N ALA A 120 3.59 -3.48 -2.18
CA ALA A 120 4.08 -4.84 -2.32
C ALA A 120 2.94 -5.85 -2.36
N ASP A 121 2.00 -5.75 -1.43
CA ASP A 121 0.80 -6.58 -1.34
C ASP A 121 -0.04 -6.50 -2.62
N THR A 122 -0.37 -5.29 -3.08
CA THR A 122 -1.17 -5.15 -4.30
C THR A 122 -0.46 -5.72 -5.54
N LEU A 123 0.84 -5.44 -5.71
CA LEU A 123 1.58 -5.94 -6.88
C LEU A 123 1.75 -7.46 -6.81
N SER A 124 2.04 -8.00 -5.62
CA SER A 124 2.17 -9.43 -5.38
C SER A 124 0.88 -10.18 -5.68
N SER A 125 -0.25 -9.74 -5.12
CA SER A 125 -1.53 -10.41 -5.25
C SER A 125 -2.14 -10.27 -6.65
N GLU A 126 -1.99 -9.13 -7.32
CA GLU A 126 -2.53 -8.92 -8.66
C GLU A 126 -1.63 -9.53 -9.73
N LEU A 127 -0.35 -9.16 -9.79
CA LEU A 127 0.58 -9.66 -10.82
C LEU A 127 1.00 -11.10 -10.55
N GLY A 128 1.17 -11.50 -9.30
CA GLY A 128 1.49 -12.89 -8.93
C GLY A 128 0.35 -13.85 -9.23
N THR A 129 -0.89 -13.39 -9.12
CA THR A 129 -2.02 -14.18 -9.63
C THR A 129 -1.91 -14.31 -11.14
N VAL A 130 -1.65 -13.24 -11.89
CA VAL A 130 -1.62 -13.25 -13.37
C VAL A 130 -0.48 -14.10 -13.94
N TYR A 131 0.75 -13.83 -13.49
CA TYR A 131 1.98 -14.39 -14.05
C TYR A 131 2.51 -15.61 -13.29
N GLY A 132 1.94 -15.93 -12.14
CA GLY A 132 2.37 -17.03 -11.29
C GLY A 132 2.30 -18.38 -12.02
N ARG A 133 3.41 -19.13 -11.98
CA ARG A 133 3.49 -20.48 -12.57
C ARG A 133 3.25 -21.60 -11.57
N ARG A 134 3.68 -21.39 -10.33
CA ARG A 134 3.57 -22.35 -9.23
C ARG A 134 3.09 -21.63 -7.98
N PHE A 135 2.15 -22.25 -7.29
CA PHE A 135 1.41 -21.66 -6.18
C PHE A 135 1.59 -22.53 -4.95
N PHE A 136 1.93 -21.91 -3.83
CA PHE A 136 2.20 -22.60 -2.57
C PHE A 136 1.50 -21.90 -1.42
N ASN A 137 0.97 -22.69 -0.49
CA ASN A 137 0.48 -22.17 0.77
C ASN A 137 1.65 -21.67 1.63
N ILE A 138 1.59 -20.42 2.11
CA ILE A 138 2.70 -19.80 2.85
C ILE A 138 3.06 -20.54 4.16
N ILE A 139 2.11 -21.24 4.78
CA ILE A 139 2.31 -21.94 6.06
C ILE A 139 2.90 -23.33 5.84
N THR A 140 2.30 -24.10 4.93
CA THR A 140 2.68 -25.51 4.73
C THR A 140 3.74 -25.72 3.65
N PHE A 141 3.99 -24.71 2.82
CA PHE A 141 4.85 -24.77 1.62
C PHE A 141 4.46 -25.90 0.64
N ARG A 142 3.24 -26.44 0.75
CA ARG A 142 2.67 -27.39 -0.21
C ARG A 142 1.98 -26.64 -1.33
N ARG A 143 1.84 -27.30 -2.49
CA ARG A 143 1.09 -26.75 -3.62
C ARG A 143 -0.34 -26.45 -3.18
N ASP A 144 -0.86 -25.29 -3.57
CA ASP A 144 -2.20 -24.82 -3.24
C ASP A 144 -2.83 -24.14 -4.46
N GLU A 145 -4.11 -23.82 -4.35
CA GLU A 145 -4.92 -23.28 -5.43
C GLU A 145 -4.59 -21.81 -5.69
N ARG A 146 -4.39 -21.47 -6.98
CA ARG A 146 -4.18 -20.09 -7.43
C ARG A 146 -5.34 -19.20 -6.97
N GLY A 147 -5.00 -18.03 -6.42
CA GLY A 147 -5.99 -17.00 -6.06
C GLY A 147 -6.69 -17.24 -4.72
N ARG A 148 -6.30 -18.28 -3.98
CA ARG A 148 -6.76 -18.51 -2.61
C ARG A 148 -5.92 -17.67 -1.63
N ASP A 149 -6.53 -17.16 -0.55
CA ASP A 149 -5.86 -16.27 0.41
C ASP A 149 -4.62 -16.92 1.02
N GLY A 150 -3.50 -16.22 1.18
CA GLY A 150 -2.27 -16.82 1.71
C GLY A 150 -1.58 -17.86 0.81
N VAL A 151 -1.90 -17.86 -0.48
CA VAL A 151 -1.13 -18.55 -1.51
C VAL A 151 -0.14 -17.58 -2.16
N ILE A 152 1.12 -17.99 -2.17
CA ILE A 152 2.22 -17.23 -2.77
C ILE A 152 2.73 -17.91 -4.06
N SER A 153 3.27 -17.09 -4.96
CA SER A 153 4.06 -17.51 -6.11
C SER A 153 5.39 -16.77 -6.12
N LEU A 154 6.38 -17.31 -6.83
CA LEU A 154 7.69 -16.65 -6.98
C LEU A 154 7.52 -15.32 -7.70
N GLU A 155 6.73 -15.30 -8.78
CA GLU A 155 6.46 -14.12 -9.57
C GLU A 155 5.74 -13.04 -8.75
N GLY A 156 4.79 -13.42 -7.90
CA GLY A 156 4.13 -12.51 -6.96
C GLY A 156 5.09 -11.94 -5.93
N THR A 157 5.93 -12.79 -5.34
CA THR A 157 6.94 -12.35 -4.37
C THR A 157 7.91 -11.35 -5.00
N LEU A 158 8.38 -11.61 -6.22
CA LEU A 158 9.25 -10.68 -6.95
C LEU A 158 8.55 -9.37 -7.33
N ALA A 159 7.28 -9.43 -7.74
CA ALA A 159 6.47 -8.24 -8.01
C ALA A 159 6.26 -7.38 -6.75
N GLY A 160 6.03 -8.02 -5.60
CA GLY A 160 5.91 -7.34 -4.31
C GLY A 160 7.22 -6.71 -3.86
N LEU A 161 8.34 -7.42 -4.03
CA LEU A 161 9.69 -6.90 -3.77
C LEU A 161 9.99 -5.67 -4.65
N PHE A 162 9.64 -5.74 -5.93
CA PHE A 162 9.78 -4.61 -6.86
C PHE A 162 8.92 -3.41 -6.43
N GLY A 163 7.68 -3.65 -6.02
CA GLY A 163 6.81 -2.61 -5.46
C GLY A 163 7.41 -1.93 -4.23
N SER A 164 7.99 -2.70 -3.31
CA SER A 164 8.69 -2.14 -2.14
C SER A 164 9.92 -1.33 -2.54
N ALA A 165 10.70 -1.84 -3.50
CA ALA A 165 11.90 -1.16 -4.00
C ALA A 165 11.56 0.20 -4.62
N ILE A 166 10.44 0.34 -5.33
CA ILE A 166 10.01 1.64 -5.88
C ILE A 166 9.80 2.66 -4.76
N ILE A 167 9.07 2.32 -3.70
CA ILE A 167 8.86 3.22 -2.56
C ILE A 167 10.18 3.53 -1.85
N GLY A 168 11.04 2.51 -1.69
CA GLY A 168 12.40 2.68 -1.17
C GLY A 168 13.25 3.65 -1.99
N VAL A 169 13.22 3.56 -3.33
CA VAL A 169 13.96 4.47 -4.22
C VAL A 169 13.47 5.91 -4.07
N ILE A 170 12.15 6.13 -3.97
CA ILE A 170 11.61 7.48 -3.72
C ILE A 170 12.16 8.05 -2.42
N TYR A 171 12.19 7.24 -1.36
CA TYR A 171 12.79 7.63 -0.08
C TYR A 171 14.29 7.93 -0.23
N LEU A 172 15.05 7.05 -0.87
CA LEU A 172 16.50 7.22 -1.07
C LEU A 172 16.83 8.50 -1.82
N LEU A 173 16.08 8.83 -2.88
CA LEU A 173 16.34 9.99 -3.72
C LEU A 173 15.97 11.32 -3.06
N LEU A 174 14.93 11.34 -2.21
CA LEU A 174 14.36 12.58 -1.67
C LEU A 174 14.70 12.84 -0.19
N ILE A 175 15.08 11.80 0.56
CA ILE A 175 15.55 11.90 1.95
C ILE A 175 17.03 11.53 2.07
N GLY A 176 17.49 10.51 1.33
CA GLY A 176 18.85 9.99 1.45
C GLY A 176 18.99 8.84 2.45
N GLY A 177 20.20 8.28 2.53
CA GLY A 177 20.54 7.18 3.44
C GLY A 177 20.23 5.80 2.87
N SER A 178 21.27 5.08 2.45
CA SER A 178 21.17 3.71 1.92
C SER A 178 20.58 2.71 2.93
N GLY A 179 20.76 2.95 4.23
CA GLY A 179 20.13 2.15 5.28
C GLY A 179 18.60 2.21 5.23
N GLY A 180 18.02 3.40 5.11
CA GLY A 180 16.56 3.58 5.02
C GLY A 180 15.96 2.90 3.79
N PHE A 181 16.66 2.96 2.65
CA PHE A 181 16.29 2.25 1.41
C PHE A 181 16.08 0.75 1.64
N TRP A 182 17.11 0.06 2.16
CA TRP A 182 17.04 -1.39 2.38
C TRP A 182 16.00 -1.75 3.44
N LEU A 183 15.89 -0.96 4.50
CA LEU A 183 14.92 -1.23 5.56
C LEU A 183 13.46 -1.03 5.10
N ILE A 184 13.17 -0.06 4.21
CA ILE A 184 11.83 0.07 3.60
C ILE A 184 11.50 -1.18 2.78
N ILE A 185 12.47 -1.70 2.02
CA ILE A 185 12.28 -2.93 1.24
C ILE A 185 11.98 -4.11 2.16
N ILE A 186 12.76 -4.26 3.23
CA ILE A 186 12.58 -5.33 4.22
C ILE A 186 11.20 -5.20 4.89
N ALA A 187 10.85 -4.01 5.39
CA ALA A 187 9.59 -3.76 6.07
C ALA A 187 8.38 -3.99 5.17
N GLY A 188 8.39 -3.46 3.94
CA GLY A 188 7.31 -3.64 2.98
C GLY A 188 7.14 -5.09 2.54
N THR A 189 8.25 -5.80 2.31
CA THR A 189 8.22 -7.23 1.96
C THR A 189 7.74 -8.08 3.13
N ALA A 190 8.17 -7.76 4.36
CA ALA A 190 7.71 -8.44 5.57
C ALA A 190 6.21 -8.23 5.81
N GLY A 191 5.69 -7.02 5.56
CA GLY A 191 4.26 -6.73 5.57
C GLY A 191 3.48 -7.60 4.57
N ASN A 192 3.90 -7.64 3.31
CA ASN A 192 3.29 -8.51 2.28
C ASN A 192 3.33 -10.00 2.65
N LEU A 193 4.42 -10.49 3.26
CA LEU A 193 4.46 -11.88 3.74
C LEU A 193 3.51 -12.11 4.93
N PHE A 194 3.39 -11.12 5.82
CA PHE A 194 2.44 -11.17 6.94
C PHE A 194 0.99 -11.19 6.48
N ASP A 195 0.65 -10.46 5.42
CA ASP A 195 -0.64 -10.55 4.72
C ASP A 195 -0.95 -11.99 4.34
N SER A 196 -0.02 -12.65 3.64
CA SER A 196 -0.19 -14.05 3.22
C SER A 196 -0.38 -14.98 4.42
N VAL A 197 0.35 -14.77 5.52
CA VAL A 197 0.23 -15.58 6.74
C VAL A 197 -1.16 -15.41 7.36
N LEU A 198 -1.64 -14.17 7.51
CA LEU A 198 -2.99 -13.88 8.00
C LEU A 198 -4.07 -14.45 7.08
N GLY A 199 -3.87 -14.33 5.76
CA GLY A 199 -4.73 -14.90 4.74
C GLY A 199 -4.91 -16.41 4.92
N ALA A 200 -3.80 -17.15 5.03
CA ALA A 200 -3.82 -18.61 5.19
C ALA A 200 -4.38 -19.08 6.55
N THR A 201 -4.25 -18.28 7.61
CA THR A 201 -4.55 -18.71 8.99
C THR A 201 -5.90 -18.24 9.51
N LEU A 202 -6.30 -17.00 9.21
CA LEU A 202 -7.48 -16.35 9.77
C LEU A 202 -8.53 -16.01 8.71
N GLU A 203 -8.12 -15.46 7.56
CA GLU A 203 -9.05 -15.02 6.52
C GLU A 203 -9.78 -16.19 5.86
N ARG A 204 -9.07 -17.26 5.49
CA ARG A 204 -9.68 -18.50 4.96
C ARG A 204 -10.73 -19.11 5.87
N LYS A 205 -10.64 -18.85 7.19
CA LYS A 205 -11.58 -19.34 8.19
C LYS A 205 -12.76 -18.38 8.43
N GLY A 206 -12.78 -17.24 7.74
CA GLY A 206 -13.79 -16.19 7.90
C GLY A 206 -13.69 -15.39 9.20
N ILE A 207 -12.55 -15.47 9.91
CA ILE A 207 -12.37 -14.78 11.21
C ILE A 207 -12.16 -13.28 11.01
N ILE A 208 -11.39 -12.92 9.98
CA ILE A 208 -11.14 -11.54 9.57
C ILE A 208 -11.37 -11.41 8.07
N GLN A 209 -11.65 -10.19 7.61
CA GLN A 209 -11.88 -9.88 6.19
C GLN A 209 -10.60 -9.32 5.56
N ASN A 210 -10.47 -9.43 4.23
CA ASN A 210 -9.36 -8.87 3.43
C ASN A 210 -8.97 -7.44 3.84
N ASN A 211 -9.94 -6.53 4.00
CA ASN A 211 -9.64 -5.14 4.39
C ASN A 211 -8.93 -5.04 5.76
N THR A 212 -9.22 -5.97 6.68
CA THR A 212 -8.53 -6.06 7.98
C THR A 212 -7.12 -6.60 7.80
N VAL A 213 -6.94 -7.63 6.96
CA VAL A 213 -5.63 -8.21 6.64
C VAL A 213 -4.72 -7.14 6.03
N ASN A 214 -5.20 -6.44 5.01
CA ASN A 214 -4.49 -5.33 4.36
C ASN A 214 -4.07 -4.24 5.36
N PHE A 215 -4.98 -3.81 6.25
CA PHE A 215 -4.63 -2.82 7.27
C PHE A 215 -3.52 -3.34 8.22
N LEU A 216 -3.66 -4.58 8.71
CA LEU A 216 -2.69 -5.21 9.59
C LEU A 216 -1.33 -5.41 8.93
N ASN A 217 -1.28 -5.70 7.63
CA ASN A 217 -0.03 -5.84 6.89
C ASN A 217 0.76 -4.51 6.87
N THR A 218 0.07 -3.38 6.66
CA THR A 218 0.71 -2.07 6.61
C THR A 218 1.16 -1.62 8.00
N ALA A 219 0.37 -1.94 9.04
CA ALA A 219 0.74 -1.71 10.43
C ALA A 219 1.93 -2.59 10.85
N PHE A 220 2.00 -3.83 10.39
CA PHE A 220 3.13 -4.73 10.65
C PHE A 220 4.42 -4.20 10.01
N ALA A 221 4.36 -3.68 8.78
CA ALA A 221 5.52 -3.04 8.16
C ALA A 221 6.02 -1.83 8.97
N VAL A 222 5.11 -1.02 9.52
CA VAL A 222 5.46 0.08 10.44
C VAL A 222 6.12 -0.44 11.71
N LEU A 223 5.62 -1.54 12.28
CA LEU A 223 6.23 -2.18 13.45
C LEU A 223 7.66 -2.65 13.15
N ILE A 224 7.89 -3.31 12.00
CA ILE A 224 9.22 -3.71 11.57
C ILE A 224 10.14 -2.50 11.44
N ALA A 225 9.67 -1.44 10.77
CA ALA A 225 10.42 -0.19 10.64
C ALA A 225 10.76 0.41 12.02
N TRP A 226 9.81 0.43 12.95
CA TRP A 226 10.02 0.93 14.31
C TRP A 226 11.10 0.15 15.07
N LEU A 227 11.11 -1.19 14.96
CA LEU A 227 12.13 -2.03 15.60
C LEU A 227 13.56 -1.71 15.15
N PHE A 228 13.76 -1.21 13.93
CA PHE A 228 15.06 -0.78 13.42
C PHE A 228 15.44 0.66 13.79
N THR A 229 14.58 1.37 14.52
CA THR A 229 14.83 2.74 15.00
C THR A 229 15.09 2.80 16.51
N ILE A 230 15.08 1.65 17.19
CA ILE A 230 15.38 1.49 18.62
C ILE A 230 16.87 1.23 18.82
#